data_AF-A0A2P4YVA0-F1
#
_entry.id   AF-A0A2P4YVA0-F1
#
_cell.length_a   1.000
_cell.length_b   1.000
_cell.length_c   1.000
_cell.angle_alpha   90.00
_cell.angle_beta   90.00
_cell.angle_gamma   90.00
#
_symmetry.space_group_name_H-M   'P 1'
#
loop_
_entity.id
_entity.type
_entity.pdbx_description
1 polymer ?
#
loop_
_entity_poly.entity_id
_entity_poly.type
_entity_poly.pdbx_seq_one_letter_code
_entity_poly.pdbx_strand_id
1 'polypeptide(L)'
;MKRDFVADSTTDFKSSFAFFQALLLTHSVNRSPKSVGIFSREEVAAIVDYITNSYYRHFQLYKCIYTPYYHVHLVQREINGVQTPKAPRPLSQGFLHTAKPLPQVETNGETDKEAAETPDPPVDE
;
A
#
# COMPACT_ATOMS: atom_id res chain seq x y z
N MET A 1 14.06 -26.96 9.36
CA MET A 1 13.83 -26.11 8.18
C MET A 1 15.12 -25.38 7.85
N LYS A 2 15.83 -25.77 6.77
CA LYS A 2 16.87 -24.93 6.19
C LYS A 2 16.13 -23.75 5.55
N ARG A 3 16.31 -22.54 6.09
CA ARG A 3 15.77 -21.33 5.49
C ARG A 3 16.89 -20.73 4.67
N ASP A 4 16.81 -20.88 3.36
CA ASP A 4 17.75 -20.26 2.42
C ASP A 4 17.30 -18.82 2.19
N PHE A 5 17.57 -17.95 3.17
CA PHE A 5 17.22 -16.51 3.17
C PHE A 5 17.77 -15.73 1.96
N VAL A 6 18.72 -16.33 1.24
CA VAL A 6 19.39 -15.78 0.06
C VAL A 6 18.60 -16.05 -1.24
N ALA A 7 17.61 -16.95 -1.21
CA ALA A 7 16.91 -17.42 -2.41
C ALA A 7 15.94 -16.39 -3.02
N ASP A 8 15.27 -15.56 -2.19
CA ASP A 8 14.28 -14.58 -2.68
C ASP A 8 14.90 -13.27 -3.19
N SER A 9 16.13 -12.97 -2.77
CA SER A 9 16.85 -11.81 -3.26
C SER A 9 17.32 -12.04 -4.70
N THR A 10 16.74 -11.28 -5.64
CA THR A 10 17.03 -11.32 -7.09
C THR A 10 18.46 -10.86 -7.45
N THR A 11 19.25 -10.46 -6.45
CA THR A 11 20.59 -9.91 -6.63
C THR A 11 21.63 -11.02 -6.62
N ASP A 12 22.16 -11.34 -7.80
CA ASP A 12 23.27 -12.25 -7.99
C ASP A 12 24.61 -11.52 -7.94
N PHE A 13 25.68 -12.24 -7.63
CA PHE A 13 27.04 -11.69 -7.68
C PHE A 13 27.36 -11.11 -9.07
N LYS A 14 27.02 -11.85 -10.13
CA LYS A 14 27.27 -11.45 -11.52
C LYS A 14 26.49 -10.20 -11.91
N SER A 15 25.21 -10.10 -11.52
CA SER A 15 24.39 -8.92 -11.83
C SER A 15 24.83 -7.70 -11.05
N SER A 16 25.20 -7.85 -9.77
CA SER A 16 25.82 -6.79 -8.97
C SER A 16 27.13 -6.29 -9.59
N PHE A 17 27.98 -7.20 -10.06
CA PHE A 17 29.26 -6.83 -10.69
C PHE A 17 29.05 -6.10 -12.01
N ALA A 18 28.12 -6.55 -12.85
CA ALA A 18 27.76 -5.87 -14.10
C ALA A 18 27.23 -4.45 -13.83
N PHE A 19 26.39 -4.28 -12.80
CA PHE A 19 25.90 -2.97 -12.38
C PHE A 19 27.03 -2.05 -11.90
N PHE A 20 27.93 -2.57 -11.05
CA PHE A 20 29.12 -1.85 -10.62
C PHE A 20 29.99 -1.40 -11.81
N GLN A 21 30.25 -2.29 -12.77
CA GLN A 21 31.03 -1.97 -13.96
C GLN A 21 30.36 -0.87 -14.80
N ALA A 22 29.04 -0.93 -14.98
CA ALA A 22 28.29 0.09 -15.71
C ALA A 22 28.37 1.47 -15.02
N LEU A 23 28.26 1.49 -13.69
CA LEU A 23 28.37 2.70 -12.88
C LEU A 23 29.78 3.30 -12.97
N LEU A 24 30.81 2.46 -12.84
CA LEU A 24 32.21 2.86 -12.95
C LEU A 24 32.50 3.48 -14.32
N LEU A 25 32.03 2.86 -15.41
CA LEU A 25 32.20 3.38 -16.77
C LEU A 25 31.48 4.72 -17.00
N THR A 26 30.29 4.87 -16.42
CA THR A 26 29.51 6.12 -16.46
C THR A 26 30.29 7.30 -15.88
N HIS A 27 31.14 7.05 -14.88
CA HIS A 27 31.92 8.08 -14.19
C HIS A 27 33.40 8.15 -14.60
N SER A 28 33.86 7.24 -15.45
CA SER A 28 35.26 7.20 -15.91
C SER A 28 35.44 7.74 -17.32
N VAL A 29 34.39 7.72 -18.14
CA VAL A 29 34.46 8.13 -19.55
C VAL A 29 33.62 9.38 -19.76
N ASN A 30 34.21 10.40 -20.39
CA ASN A 30 33.48 11.59 -20.79
C ASN A 30 32.78 11.34 -22.14
N ARG A 31 31.50 10.94 -22.12
CA ARG A 31 30.60 11.02 -23.27
C ARG A 31 29.31 11.76 -22.89
N SER A 32 29.15 12.96 -23.42
CA SER A 32 27.87 13.69 -23.39
C SER A 32 26.78 12.86 -24.09
N PRO A 33 25.53 12.77 -23.60
CA PRO A 33 24.92 13.38 -22.40
C PRO A 33 24.79 12.45 -21.17
N LYS A 34 25.29 11.21 -21.23
CA LYS A 34 25.01 10.16 -20.23
C LYS A 34 26.17 9.82 -19.30
N SER A 35 27.39 10.26 -19.59
CA SER A 35 28.59 9.87 -18.83
C SER A 35 29.54 11.05 -18.64
N VAL A 36 30.11 11.15 -17.43
CA VAL A 36 30.98 12.24 -16.99
C VAL A 36 32.30 11.63 -16.56
N GLY A 37 33.42 12.08 -17.14
CA GLY A 37 34.75 11.61 -16.75
C GLY A 37 35.22 12.30 -15.47
N ILE A 38 34.76 11.81 -14.32
CA ILE A 38 35.14 12.30 -12.98
C ILE A 38 36.44 11.63 -12.52
N PHE A 39 36.57 10.33 -12.78
CA PHE A 39 37.71 9.54 -12.31
C PHE A 39 38.83 9.45 -13.35
N SER A 40 40.06 9.58 -12.86
CA SER A 40 41.26 9.22 -13.61
C SER A 40 41.45 7.71 -13.66
N ARG A 41 42.28 7.22 -14.59
CA ARG A 41 42.53 5.78 -14.76
C ARG A 41 43.12 5.13 -13.51
N GLU A 42 43.97 5.85 -12.78
CA GLU A 42 44.62 5.35 -11.56
C GLU A 42 43.60 5.20 -10.42
N GLU A 43 42.72 6.17 -10.26
CA GLU A 43 41.64 6.13 -9.27
C GLU A 43 40.66 4.98 -9.56
N VAL A 44 40.34 4.74 -10.83
CA VAL A 44 39.48 3.61 -11.24
C VAL A 44 40.09 2.29 -10.81
N ALA A 45 41.40 2.10 -10.99
CA ALA A 45 42.10 0.89 -10.56
C ALA A 45 42.07 0.74 -9.03
N ALA A 46 42.30 1.83 -8.29
CA ALA A 46 42.24 1.85 -6.83
C ALA A 46 40.83 1.54 -6.29
N ILE A 47 39.78 2.07 -6.93
CA ILE A 47 38.38 1.80 -6.57
C ILE A 47 38.04 0.33 -6.78
N VAL A 48 38.46 -0.25 -7.91
CA VAL A 48 38.21 -1.67 -8.20
C VAL A 48 38.89 -2.55 -7.16
N ASP A 49 40.16 -2.30 -6.84
CA ASP A 49 40.91 -3.07 -5.84
C ASP A 49 40.31 -2.92 -4.43
N TYR A 50 39.87 -1.72 -4.06
CA TYR A 50 39.19 -1.52 -2.78
C TYR A 50 37.88 -2.32 -2.70
N ILE A 51 37.04 -2.25 -3.74
CA ILE A 51 35.72 -2.89 -3.75
C ILE A 51 35.82 -4.43 -3.79
N THR A 52 36.80 -4.99 -4.50
CA THR A 52 37.03 -6.44 -4.51
C THR A 52 37.46 -6.94 -3.13
N ASN A 53 38.35 -6.22 -2.46
CA ASN A 53 38.90 -6.61 -1.16
C ASN A 53 37.96 -6.33 0.03
N SER A 54 37.03 -5.38 -0.09
CA SER A 54 36.09 -5.00 0.98
C SER A 54 34.68 -5.55 0.76
N TYR A 55 33.96 -5.01 -0.23
CA TYR A 55 32.55 -5.30 -0.49
C TYR A 55 32.34 -6.73 -1.01
N TYR A 56 32.99 -7.09 -2.11
CA TYR A 56 32.75 -8.41 -2.73
C TYR A 56 33.30 -9.57 -1.91
N ARG A 57 34.36 -9.34 -1.12
CA ARG A 57 34.85 -10.31 -0.13
C ARG A 57 33.77 -10.73 0.87
N HIS A 58 32.86 -9.82 1.22
CA HIS A 58 31.77 -10.06 2.18
C HIS A 58 30.38 -9.95 1.52
N PHE A 59 30.28 -10.29 0.23
CA PHE A 59 29.06 -10.08 -0.57
C PHE A 59 27.81 -10.71 0.07
N GLN A 60 27.92 -11.94 0.59
CA GLN A 60 26.79 -12.64 1.21
C GLN A 60 26.30 -11.95 2.50
N LEU A 61 27.22 -11.40 3.31
CA LEU A 61 26.86 -10.69 4.53
C LEU A 61 26.06 -9.43 4.20
N TYR A 62 26.55 -8.62 3.26
CA TYR A 62 25.84 -7.42 2.81
C TYR A 62 24.49 -7.76 2.18
N LYS A 63 24.43 -8.82 1.36
CA LYS A 63 23.18 -9.31 0.79
C LYS A 63 22.16 -9.67 1.88
N CYS A 64 22.58 -10.32 2.96
CA CYS A 64 21.70 -10.62 4.09
C CYS A 64 21.25 -9.38 4.86
N ILE A 65 22.13 -8.40 5.08
CA ILE A 65 21.80 -7.18 5.84
C ILE A 65 20.82 -6.28 5.05
N TYR A 66 21.02 -6.15 3.73
CA TYR A 66 20.25 -5.23 2.90
C TYR A 66 18.98 -5.85 2.30
N THR A 67 18.81 -7.16 2.33
CA THR A 67 17.57 -7.80 1.87
C THR A 67 16.48 -7.61 2.94
N PRO A 68 15.42 -6.81 2.69
CA PRO A 68 14.36 -6.60 3.66
C PRO A 68 13.65 -7.91 3.98
N TYR A 69 13.47 -8.17 5.27
CA TYR A 69 12.79 -9.37 5.73
C TYR A 69 11.28 -9.11 5.87
N TYR A 70 10.47 -9.77 5.04
CA TYR A 70 9.02 -9.68 5.14
C TYR A 70 8.47 -10.80 6.04
N HIS A 71 7.99 -10.44 7.24
CA HIS A 71 7.20 -11.35 8.07
C HIS A 71 5.74 -11.36 7.58
N VAL A 72 5.31 -12.47 6.99
CA VAL A 72 3.88 -12.68 6.70
C VAL A 72 3.23 -13.30 7.94
N HIS A 73 2.34 -12.55 8.59
CA HIS A 73 1.51 -13.04 9.68
C HIS A 73 0.15 -13.46 9.14
N LEU A 74 -0.08 -14.77 9.06
CA LEU A 74 -1.39 -15.33 8.71
C LEU A 74 -2.16 -15.58 10.00
N VAL A 75 -3.33 -14.95 10.14
CA VAL A 75 -4.26 -15.20 11.24
C VAL A 75 -5.53 -15.79 10.66
N GLN A 76 -5.80 -17.05 10.99
CA GLN A 76 -7.04 -17.69 10.61
C GLN A 76 -8.19 -17.10 11.43
N ARG A 77 -9.16 -16.50 10.74
CA ARG A 77 -10.43 -16.08 11.32
C ARG A 77 -11.43 -17.24 11.21
N GLU A 78 -12.49 -17.17 12.02
CA GLU A 78 -13.60 -18.11 11.95
C GLU A 78 -14.21 -18.13 10.54
N ILE A 79 -14.51 -19.34 10.07
CA ILE A 79 -15.23 -19.56 8.82
C ILE A 79 -16.64 -18.97 9.03
N ASN A 80 -16.93 -17.85 8.35
CA ASN A 80 -18.18 -17.06 8.44
C ASN A 80 -18.27 -16.02 9.58
N GLY A 81 -17.15 -15.55 10.14
CA GLY A 81 -17.17 -14.53 11.20
C GLY A 81 -17.94 -13.26 10.77
N VAL A 82 -19.16 -13.08 11.30
CA VAL A 82 -19.96 -11.87 11.09
C VAL A 82 -19.20 -10.71 11.71
N GLN A 83 -18.85 -9.69 10.90
CA GLN A 83 -18.27 -8.46 11.43
C GLN A 83 -19.28 -7.84 12.41
N THR A 84 -19.06 -8.04 13.70
CA THR A 84 -19.91 -7.45 14.71
C THR A 84 -19.58 -5.96 14.76
N PRO A 85 -20.54 -5.06 14.51
CA PRO A 85 -20.28 -3.64 14.59
C PRO A 85 -19.77 -3.30 16.00
N LYS A 86 -18.83 -2.37 16.09
CA LYS A 86 -18.35 -1.87 17.38
C LYS A 86 -19.56 -1.40 18.19
N ALA A 87 -19.67 -1.87 19.43
CA ALA A 87 -20.78 -1.48 20.30
C ALA A 87 -20.89 0.05 20.31
N PRO A 88 -22.09 0.61 20.06
CA PRO A 88 -22.29 2.05 20.11
C PRO A 88 -21.95 2.56 21.50
N ARG A 89 -21.48 3.81 21.59
CA ARG A 89 -21.26 4.45 22.88
C ARG A 89 -22.59 4.53 23.64
N PRO A 90 -22.56 4.40 24.98
CA PRO A 90 -23.78 4.49 25.78
C PRO A 90 -24.45 5.86 25.57
N LEU A 91 -25.78 5.88 25.62
CA LEU A 91 -26.59 7.09 25.38
C LEU A 91 -26.26 8.23 26.36
N SER A 92 -25.73 7.91 27.55
CA SER A 92 -25.23 8.89 28.52
C SER A 92 -24.09 9.78 27.99
N GLN A 93 -23.37 9.31 26.97
CA GLN A 93 -22.32 10.06 26.28
C GLN A 93 -22.82 10.73 24.99
N GLY A 94 -24.13 10.66 24.72
CA GLY A 94 -24.75 11.26 23.55
C GLY A 94 -24.90 12.77 23.72
N PHE A 95 -24.65 13.52 22.65
CA PHE A 95 -25.06 14.92 22.55
C PHE A 95 -26.47 14.98 21.98
N LEU A 96 -27.33 15.82 22.57
CA LEU A 96 -28.64 16.10 22.02
C LEU A 96 -28.48 16.80 20.67
N HIS A 97 -28.59 16.05 19.58
CA HIS A 97 -28.81 16.64 18.27
C HIS A 97 -30.24 17.15 18.23
N THR A 98 -30.43 18.43 18.52
CA THR A 98 -31.68 19.13 18.19
C THR A 98 -31.88 18.95 16.69
N ALA A 99 -32.92 18.22 16.30
CA ALA A 99 -33.28 18.08 14.89
C ALA A 99 -33.35 19.50 14.31
N LYS A 100 -32.53 19.77 13.29
CA LYS A 100 -32.77 20.95 12.46
C LYS A 100 -34.23 20.85 12.02
N PRO A 101 -35.06 21.89 12.22
CA PRO A 101 -36.44 21.83 11.79
C PRO A 101 -36.46 21.40 10.34
N LEU A 102 -37.14 20.29 10.04
CA LEU A 102 -37.45 19.90 8.67
C LEU A 102 -38.10 21.14 8.01
N PRO A 103 -37.69 21.50 6.78
CA PRO A 103 -38.32 22.62 6.09
C PRO A 103 -39.83 22.40 6.09
N GLN A 104 -40.55 23.40 6.62
CA GLN A 104 -42.00 23.39 6.70
C GLN A 104 -42.52 23.27 5.27
N VAL A 105 -43.18 22.15 4.97
CA VAL A 105 -44.01 22.06 3.77
C VAL A 105 -45.21 22.96 4.03
N GLU A 106 -45.24 24.10 3.35
CA GLU A 106 -46.36 25.03 3.37
C GLU A 106 -47.61 24.32 2.86
N THR A 107 -48.49 23.95 3.78
CA THR A 107 -49.90 23.66 3.46
C THR A 107 -50.62 24.99 3.30
N ASN A 108 -50.72 25.47 2.06
CA ASN A 108 -51.76 26.41 1.67
C ASN A 108 -52.94 25.61 1.13
N GLY A 109 -54.09 25.68 1.82
CA GLY A 109 -55.40 25.41 1.23
C GLY A 109 -55.61 26.32 0.02
N GLU A 110 -56.48 26.00 -0.94
CA GLU A 110 -57.92 25.81 -0.72
C GLU A 110 -58.59 25.34 -2.04
N THR A 111 -59.79 24.75 -1.93
CA THR A 111 -60.89 24.74 -2.95
C THR A 111 -60.80 23.62 -4.02
N ASP A 112 -61.79 22.74 -4.29
CA ASP A 112 -63.20 22.62 -3.90
C ASP A 112 -63.72 21.16 -4.07
N LYS A 113 -64.98 20.98 -3.64
CA LYS A 113 -65.82 19.80 -3.36
C LYS A 113 -66.17 18.80 -4.51
N GLU A 114 -66.81 17.70 -4.05
CA GLU A 114 -67.86 16.88 -4.71
C GLU A 114 -67.34 15.59 -5.41
N ALA A 115 -67.79 14.35 -5.18
CA ALA A 115 -69.02 13.77 -4.66
C ALA A 115 -68.80 12.33 -4.08
N ALA A 116 -69.86 11.75 -3.53
CA ALA A 116 -70.09 10.41 -2.92
C ALA A 116 -69.53 9.21 -3.73
N GLU A 117 -69.29 8.00 -3.20
CA GLU A 117 -70.20 7.09 -2.48
C GLU A 117 -69.43 5.85 -1.92
N THR A 118 -70.11 5.10 -1.03
CA THR A 118 -69.76 4.01 -0.09
C THR A 118 -69.10 2.69 -0.63
N PRO A 119 -68.63 1.78 0.25
CA PRO A 119 -67.71 0.67 -0.05
C PRO A 119 -68.41 -0.69 -0.25
N ASP A 120 -67.81 -1.59 -1.04
CA ASP A 120 -68.15 -3.02 -1.06
C ASP A 120 -66.98 -3.90 -0.56
N PRO A 121 -67.21 -4.86 0.35
CA PRO A 121 -66.21 -5.83 0.83
C PRO A 121 -66.11 -7.10 -0.04
N PRO A 122 -65.04 -7.91 0.11
CA PRO A 122 -64.74 -9.04 -0.76
C PRO A 122 -65.52 -10.29 -0.36
N VAL A 123 -65.85 -11.15 -1.34
CA VAL A 123 -66.42 -12.48 -1.10
C VAL A 123 -65.55 -13.52 -1.81
N ASP A 124 -64.99 -14.42 -1.00
CA ASP A 124 -64.38 -15.70 -1.37
C ASP A 124 -65.44 -16.70 -1.86
N GLU A 125 -65.11 -17.46 -2.91
CA GLU A 125 -65.37 -18.91 -3.06
C GLU A 125 -64.35 -19.53 -4.03
#